data_AF-A0A6L4Y7Z3-F1
#
_entry.id   AF-A0A6L4Y7Z3-F1
#
_cell.length_a   1.000
_cell.length_b   1.000
_cell.length_c   1.000
_cell.angle_alpha   90.00
_cell.angle_beta   90.00
_cell.angle_gamma   90.00
#
_symmetry.space_group_name_H-M   'P 1'
#
loop_
_entity.id
_entity.type
_entity.pdbx_description
1 polymer ?
#
loop_
_entity_poly.entity_id
_entity_poly.type
_entity_poly.pdbx_seq_one_letter_code
_entity_poly.pdbx_strand_id
1 'polypeptide(L)'
;MRIGITFNLRKSYEPQDSDPPDRYVEFDSEETIEAIRTTLECLGHDVVLIGDVKSLLLFLPTSEIDMVFNIAEGMEGRSREAQIPAILEAFCIPYTFSDPLTLALSLHKGMTKVVVKSEGIPTPDFYLVEEIGEVNGNLPFPLF
;
A
#
# COMPACT_ATOMS: atom_id res chain seq x y z
N MET A 1 14.24 19.51 -6.35
CA MET A 1 12.89 18.95 -6.55
C MET A 1 12.14 19.06 -5.25
N ARG A 2 10.85 19.34 -5.32
CA ARG A 2 9.92 19.30 -4.21
C ARG A 2 9.24 17.93 -4.17
N ILE A 3 9.57 17.14 -3.16
CA ILE A 3 9.15 15.74 -3.01
C ILE A 3 8.11 15.65 -1.90
N GLY A 4 6.92 15.16 -2.23
CA GLY A 4 5.92 14.78 -1.23
C GLY A 4 6.20 13.40 -0.66
N ILE A 5 5.96 13.18 0.63
CA ILE A 5 5.95 11.84 1.24
C ILE A 5 4.54 11.50 1.70
N THR A 6 3.99 10.40 1.18
CA THR A 6 2.70 9.85 1.62
C THR A 6 2.94 8.61 2.47
N PHE A 7 2.24 8.51 3.59
CA PHE A 7 2.42 7.48 4.61
C PHE A 7 1.14 7.32 5.46
N ASN A 8 1.01 6.18 6.13
CA ASN A 8 0.02 5.98 7.20
C ASN A 8 0.73 6.00 8.55
N LEU A 9 0.44 6.98 9.41
CA LEU A 9 1.03 7.03 10.75
C LEU A 9 0.26 6.13 11.70
N ARG A 10 0.96 5.21 12.36
CA ARG A 10 0.38 4.33 13.38
C ARG A 10 -0.33 5.10 14.51
N LYS A 11 0.22 6.24 14.94
CA LYS A 11 -0.37 7.08 16.01
C LYS A 11 -1.57 7.91 15.56
N SER A 12 -1.81 8.06 14.26
CA SER A 12 -2.96 8.81 13.76
C SER A 12 -4.28 8.04 13.87
N TYR A 13 -4.22 6.78 14.30
CA TYR A 13 -5.37 5.95 14.58
C TYR A 13 -5.40 5.63 16.08
N GLU A 14 -6.47 6.04 16.75
CA GLU A 14 -6.76 5.58 18.11
C GLU A 14 -7.28 4.14 17.99
N PRO A 15 -6.56 3.13 18.51
CA PRO A 15 -7.03 1.76 18.48
C PRO A 15 -8.36 1.68 19.22
N GLN A 16 -9.39 1.15 18.57
CA GLN A 16 -10.63 0.85 19.25
C GLN A 16 -10.50 -0.46 20.01
N ASP A 17 -11.21 -0.63 21.13
CA ASP A 17 -11.20 -1.90 21.89
C ASP A 17 -11.63 -3.11 21.04
N SER A 18 -12.35 -2.87 19.95
CA SER A 18 -12.77 -3.88 18.96
C SER A 18 -11.75 -4.18 17.86
N ASP A 19 -10.66 -3.42 17.78
CA ASP A 19 -9.65 -3.64 16.74
C ASP A 19 -8.83 -4.91 17.04
N PRO A 20 -8.54 -5.74 16.03
CA PRO A 20 -7.62 -6.85 16.21
C PRO A 20 -6.22 -6.32 16.55
N PRO A 21 -5.41 -7.07 17.32
CA PRO A 21 -4.12 -6.60 17.84
C PRO A 21 -3.13 -6.17 16.76
N ASP A 22 -3.26 -6.71 15.54
CA ASP A 22 -2.37 -6.53 14.41
C ASP A 22 -2.85 -5.49 13.40
N ARG A 23 -3.99 -4.82 13.63
CA ARG A 23 -4.62 -3.90 12.67
C ARG A 23 -3.68 -2.82 12.10
N TYR A 24 -2.74 -2.34 12.92
CA TYR A 24 -1.83 -1.25 12.57
C TYR A 24 -0.36 -1.70 12.49
N VAL A 25 -0.10 -3.00 12.35
CA VAL A 25 1.26 -3.56 12.33
C VAL A 25 2.02 -3.14 11.07
N GLU A 26 1.33 -3.00 9.95
CA GLU A 26 1.96 -2.67 8.68
C GLU A 26 2.35 -1.17 8.58
N PHE A 27 1.81 -0.32 9.47
CA PHE A 27 2.11 1.12 9.45
C PHE A 27 3.49 1.49 9.97
N ASP A 28 4.16 2.31 9.18
CA ASP A 28 5.49 2.81 9.48
C ASP A 28 5.54 3.66 10.76
N SER A 29 6.71 3.60 11.38
CA SER A 29 7.04 4.42 12.54
C SER A 29 7.36 5.85 12.13
N GLU A 30 7.17 6.80 13.05
CA GLU A 30 7.65 8.18 12.88
C GLU A 30 9.17 8.23 12.60
N GLU A 31 9.93 7.29 13.18
CA GLU A 31 11.37 7.15 12.95
C GLU A 31 11.67 6.81 11.49
N THR A 32 10.92 5.88 10.88
CA THR A 32 11.07 5.54 9.47
C THR A 32 10.80 6.76 8.58
N ILE A 33 9.69 7.46 8.83
CA ILE A 33 9.28 8.63 8.03
C ILE A 33 10.32 9.74 8.13
N GLU A 34 10.81 10.03 9.34
CA GLU A 34 11.82 11.08 9.55
C GLU A 34 13.18 10.69 8.97
N ALA A 35 13.56 9.41 9.01
CA ALA A 35 14.79 8.92 8.38
C ALA A 35 14.74 9.11 6.85
N ILE A 36 13.61 8.80 6.22
CA ILE A 36 13.42 9.01 4.78
C ILE A 36 13.46 10.50 4.45
N ARG A 37 12.71 11.32 5.20
CA ARG A 37 12.69 12.77 5.03
C ARG A 37 14.10 13.37 5.13
N THR A 38 14.81 13.07 6.22
CA THR A 38 16.17 13.58 6.46
C THR A 38 17.11 13.18 5.33
N THR A 39 17.02 11.93 4.87
CA THR A 39 17.85 11.44 3.77
C THR A 39 17.58 12.21 2.47
N LEU A 40 16.32 12.43 2.12
CA LEU A 40 15.94 13.20 0.92
C LEU A 40 16.36 14.68 1.04
N GLU A 41 16.22 15.30 2.21
CA GLU A 41 16.70 16.65 2.49
C GLU A 41 18.24 16.75 2.35
N CYS A 42 19.00 15.79 2.89
CA CYS A 42 20.45 15.72 2.74
C CYS A 42 20.92 15.58 1.29
N LEU A 43 20.09 15.00 0.41
CA LEU A 43 20.34 14.91 -1.03
C LEU A 43 19.99 16.22 -1.77
N GLY A 44 19.53 17.26 -1.07
CA GLY A 44 19.25 18.59 -1.62
C GLY A 44 17.83 18.75 -2.18
N HIS A 45 16.88 17.92 -1.74
CA HIS A 45 15.47 18.05 -2.11
C HIS A 45 14.68 18.86 -1.06
N ASP A 46 13.64 19.55 -1.50
CA ASP A 46 12.64 20.16 -0.62
C ASP A 46 11.58 19.08 -0.32
N VAL A 47 11.36 18.75 0.95
CA VAL A 47 10.55 17.59 1.34
C VAL A 47 9.31 18.04 2.11
N VAL A 48 8.15 17.55 1.70
CA VAL A 48 6.87 17.83 2.35
C VAL A 48 6.23 16.52 2.81
N LEU A 49 5.92 16.43 4.10
CA LEU A 49 5.12 15.32 4.65
C LEU A 49 3.64 15.57 4.34
N ILE A 50 3.03 14.70 3.54
CA ILE A 50 1.63 14.81 3.12
C ILE A 50 0.72 13.95 4.00
N GLY A 51 1.11 12.69 4.25
CA GLY A 51 0.29 11.73 5.00
C GLY A 51 -0.56 10.82 4.11
N ASP A 52 -1.81 10.57 4.49
CA ASP A 52 -2.66 9.57 3.85
C ASP A 52 -3.41 10.08 2.61
N VAL A 53 -4.30 9.23 2.06
CA VAL A 53 -5.15 9.54 0.89
C VAL A 53 -5.97 10.82 1.08
N LYS A 54 -6.52 11.06 2.27
CA LYS A 54 -7.35 12.24 2.53
C LYS A 54 -6.49 13.50 2.52
N SER A 55 -5.33 13.46 3.17
CA SER A 55 -4.39 14.57 3.16
C SER A 55 -3.87 14.86 1.76
N LEU A 56 -3.58 13.83 0.96
CA LEU A 56 -3.18 14.02 -0.44
C LEU A 56 -4.25 14.73 -1.26
N LEU A 57 -5.52 14.31 -1.16
CA LEU A 57 -6.63 14.93 -1.89
C LEU A 57 -6.85 16.41 -1.51
N LEU A 58 -6.56 16.79 -0.26
CA LEU A 58 -6.61 18.18 0.19
C LEU A 58 -5.37 18.99 -0.25
N PHE A 59 -4.22 18.33 -0.36
CA PHE A 59 -2.94 18.95 -0.71
C PHE A 59 -2.85 19.30 -2.20
N LEU A 60 -3.20 18.35 -3.08
CA LEU A 60 -3.01 18.45 -4.54
C LEU A 60 -3.59 19.73 -5.20
N PRO A 61 -4.76 20.27 -4.79
CA PRO A 61 -5.31 21.48 -5.40
C PRO A 61 -4.55 22.78 -5.05
N THR A 62 -3.69 22.76 -4.02
CA THR A 62 -3.14 23.99 -3.42
C THR A 62 -1.62 24.06 -3.45
N SER A 63 -0.96 22.97 -3.82
CA SER A 63 0.50 22.85 -3.74
C SER A 63 1.05 22.10 -4.93
N GLU A 64 2.13 22.64 -5.51
CA GLU A 64 2.89 21.95 -6.56
C GLU A 64 3.94 21.03 -5.94
N ILE A 65 4.09 19.83 -6.52
CA ILE A 65 5.10 18.82 -6.20
C ILE A 65 5.65 18.23 -7.49
N ASP A 66 6.95 17.91 -7.50
CA ASP A 66 7.60 17.30 -8.66
C ASP A 66 7.38 15.78 -8.69
N MET A 67 7.29 15.15 -7.52
CA MET A 67 7.02 13.72 -7.37
C MET A 67 6.57 13.37 -5.94
N VAL A 68 6.08 12.15 -5.75
CA VAL A 68 5.77 11.58 -4.44
C VAL A 68 6.61 10.34 -4.14
N PHE A 69 7.28 10.35 -2.99
CA PHE A 69 7.84 9.16 -2.38
C PHE A 69 6.73 8.46 -1.57
N ASN A 70 6.11 7.43 -2.16
CA ASN A 70 4.94 6.78 -1.55
C ASN A 70 5.33 5.56 -0.72
N ILE A 71 5.00 5.60 0.58
CA ILE A 71 5.07 4.45 1.50
C ILE A 71 3.73 4.24 2.22
N ALA A 72 2.64 4.82 1.71
CA ALA A 72 1.32 4.63 2.27
C ALA A 72 0.75 3.27 1.84
N GLU A 73 0.15 2.57 2.80
CA GLU A 73 -0.47 1.25 2.58
C GLU A 73 -2.00 1.32 2.50
N GLY A 74 -2.59 2.41 3.00
CA GLY A 74 -4.03 2.56 3.12
C GLY A 74 -4.62 1.69 4.24
N MET A 75 -5.90 1.92 4.54
CA MET A 75 -6.61 1.24 5.64
C MET A 75 -7.56 0.16 5.15
N GLU A 76 -8.32 0.46 4.09
CA GLU A 76 -9.53 -0.29 3.75
C GLU A 76 -9.57 -0.59 2.25
N GLY A 77 -10.21 -1.72 1.92
CA GLY A 77 -10.41 -2.18 0.56
C GLY A 77 -9.34 -3.16 0.07
N ARG A 78 -9.73 -3.98 -0.92
CA ARG A 78 -8.93 -5.09 -1.45
C ARG A 78 -7.63 -4.64 -2.14
N SER A 79 -7.57 -3.38 -2.56
CA SER A 79 -6.43 -2.78 -3.27
C SER A 79 -5.93 -1.51 -2.55
N ARG A 80 -5.94 -1.52 -1.20
CA ARG A 80 -5.65 -0.34 -0.38
C ARG A 80 -4.33 0.36 -0.72
N GLU A 81 -3.27 -0.40 -0.98
CA GLU A 81 -1.94 0.12 -1.32
C GLU A 81 -1.91 0.83 -2.68
N ALA A 82 -2.82 0.48 -3.59
CA ALA A 82 -2.90 1.06 -4.93
C ALA A 82 -3.60 2.44 -4.94
N GLN A 83 -4.23 2.87 -3.83
CA GLN A 83 -5.07 4.07 -3.80
C GLN A 83 -4.28 5.35 -4.06
N ILE A 84 -3.15 5.55 -3.37
CA ILE A 84 -2.28 6.72 -3.59
C ILE A 84 -1.72 6.72 -5.01
N PRO A 85 -1.05 5.65 -5.50
CA PRO A 85 -0.57 5.58 -6.87
C PRO A 85 -1.64 5.86 -7.92
N ALA A 86 -2.86 5.34 -7.75
CA ALA A 86 -3.95 5.55 -8.70
C ALA A 86 -4.37 7.04 -8.77
N ILE A 87 -4.40 7.73 -7.62
CA ILE A 87 -4.65 9.17 -7.58
C ILE A 87 -3.51 9.91 -8.28
N LEU A 88 -2.25 9.57 -8.00
CA LEU A 88 -1.11 10.25 -8.59
C LEU A 88 -1.04 10.06 -10.12
N GLU A 89 -1.36 8.88 -10.63
CA GLU A 89 -1.51 8.64 -12.08
C GLU A 89 -2.61 9.51 -12.70
N ALA A 90 -3.76 9.64 -12.03
CA ALA A 90 -4.87 10.46 -12.51
C ALA A 90 -4.49 11.96 -12.59
N PHE A 91 -3.54 12.42 -11.77
CA PHE A 91 -3.00 13.77 -11.79
C PHE A 91 -1.69 13.90 -12.57
N CYS A 92 -1.23 12.83 -13.22
CA CYS A 92 0.04 12.77 -13.95
C CYS A 92 1.27 13.15 -13.11
N ILE A 93 1.28 12.80 -11.82
CA ILE A 93 2.37 13.10 -10.88
C ILE A 93 3.28 11.85 -10.77
N PRO A 94 4.59 11.97 -11.02
CA PRO A 94 5.53 10.87 -10.82
C PRO A 94 5.59 10.39 -9.37
N TYR A 95 5.80 9.10 -9.17
CA TYR A 95 5.92 8.51 -7.84
C TYR A 95 6.89 7.31 -7.81
N THR A 96 7.29 6.91 -6.60
CA THR A 96 8.20 5.78 -6.39
C THR A 96 7.49 4.43 -6.37
N PHE A 97 8.23 3.36 -6.65
CA PHE A 97 7.79 1.96 -6.54
C PHE A 97 6.75 1.53 -7.59
N SER A 98 5.92 0.55 -7.24
CA SER A 98 5.03 -0.17 -8.14
C SER A 98 3.79 0.63 -8.51
N ASP A 99 3.29 0.39 -9.72
CA ASP A 99 2.04 0.97 -10.23
C ASP A 99 0.78 0.39 -9.54
N PRO A 100 -0.41 1.00 -9.72
CA PRO A 100 -1.64 0.56 -9.07
C PRO A 100 -2.03 -0.87 -9.43
N LEU A 101 -1.81 -1.30 -10.67
CA LEU A 101 -2.17 -2.64 -11.13
C LEU A 101 -1.32 -3.69 -10.43
N THR A 102 -0.01 -3.44 -10.36
CA THR A 102 0.98 -4.30 -9.71
C THR A 102 0.69 -4.39 -8.22
N LEU A 103 0.42 -3.27 -7.55
CA LEU A 103 0.07 -3.26 -6.11
C LEU A 103 -1.25 -3.97 -5.82
N ALA A 104 -2.28 -3.72 -6.63
CA ALA A 104 -3.57 -4.40 -6.49
C ALA A 104 -3.46 -5.91 -6.70
N LEU A 105 -2.64 -6.33 -7.66
CA LEU A 105 -2.34 -7.74 -7.89
C LEU A 105 -1.60 -8.32 -6.69
N SER A 106 -0.46 -7.74 -6.30
CA SER A 106 0.40 -8.27 -5.23
C SER A 106 -0.31 -8.42 -3.90
N LEU A 107 -1.27 -7.54 -3.61
CA LEU A 107 -2.05 -7.60 -2.38
C LEU A 107 -3.05 -8.77 -2.35
N HIS A 108 -3.52 -9.23 -3.51
CA HIS A 108 -4.46 -10.34 -3.61
C HIS A 108 -3.78 -11.65 -3.99
N LYS A 109 -3.34 -12.41 -2.99
CA LYS A 109 -2.64 -13.70 -3.14
C LYS A 109 -3.30 -14.67 -4.14
N GLY A 110 -4.63 -14.80 -4.14
CA GLY A 110 -5.35 -15.67 -5.10
C GLY A 110 -5.10 -15.28 -6.57
N MET A 111 -5.43 -14.04 -6.94
CA MET A 111 -5.12 -13.46 -8.25
C MET A 111 -3.62 -13.49 -8.60
N THR A 112 -2.72 -13.16 -7.67
CA THR A 112 -1.27 -13.28 -7.91
C THR A 112 -0.91 -14.70 -8.33
N LYS A 113 -1.41 -15.71 -7.61
CA LYS A 113 -1.18 -17.12 -7.93
C LYS A 113 -1.71 -17.50 -9.32
N VAL A 114 -2.86 -16.97 -9.74
CA VAL A 114 -3.40 -17.18 -11.09
C VAL A 114 -2.44 -16.63 -12.15
N VAL A 115 -1.99 -15.37 -12.00
CA VAL A 115 -1.12 -14.70 -12.98
C VAL A 115 0.26 -15.36 -13.04
N VAL A 116 0.91 -15.62 -11.91
CA VAL A 116 2.25 -16.25 -11.94
C VAL A 116 2.19 -17.67 -12.51
N LYS A 117 1.12 -18.42 -12.23
CA LYS A 117 0.92 -19.76 -12.78
C LYS A 117 0.68 -19.74 -14.29
N SER A 118 0.00 -18.72 -14.84
CA SER A 118 -0.17 -18.58 -16.29
C SER A 118 1.15 -18.35 -17.02
N GLU A 119 2.13 -17.73 -16.34
CA GLU A 119 3.49 -17.53 -16.83
C GLU A 119 4.44 -18.72 -16.55
N GLY A 120 3.90 -19.85 -16.06
CA GLY A 120 4.70 -21.05 -15.77
C GLY A 120 5.58 -20.94 -14.52
N ILE A 121 5.38 -19.91 -13.68
CA ILE A 121 6.10 -19.76 -12.42
C ILE A 121 5.43 -20.66 -11.37
N PRO A 122 6.18 -21.55 -10.68
CA PRO A 122 5.63 -22.44 -9.67
C PRO A 122 5.01 -21.67 -8.50
N THR A 123 3.81 -22.08 -8.09
CA THR A 123 3.15 -21.60 -6.87
C THR A 123 2.40 -22.76 -6.21
N PRO A 124 2.28 -22.81 -4.87
CA PRO A 124 1.50 -23.85 -4.21
C PRO A 124 0.07 -23.93 -4.76
N ASP A 125 -0.43 -25.15 -4.95
CA ASP A 125 -1.83 -25.38 -5.24
C ASP A 125 -2.70 -24.72 -4.17
N PHE A 126 -3.80 -24.13 -4.60
CA PHE A 126 -4.62 -23.28 -3.75
C PHE A 126 -6.08 -23.39 -4.14
N TYR A 127 -6.95 -23.05 -3.20
CA TYR A 127 -8.37 -22.89 -3.40
C TYR A 127 -8.78 -21.59 -2.69
N LEU A 128 -9.47 -20.70 -3.41
CA LEU A 128 -10.00 -19.47 -2.81
C LEU A 128 -11.38 -19.78 -2.25
N VAL A 129 -11.59 -19.45 -0.98
CA VAL A 129 -12.87 -19.59 -0.28
C VAL A 129 -13.33 -18.19 0.09
N GLU A 130 -14.45 -17.74 -0.48
CA GLU A 130 -15.01 -16.43 -0.14
C GLU A 130 -16.14 -16.57 0.89
N GLU A 131 -16.86 -17.70 0.86
CA GLU A 131 -17.89 -18.05 1.83
C GLU A 131 -17.63 -19.41 2.51
N ILE A 132 -18.02 -19.53 3.78
CA ILE A 132 -17.80 -20.74 4.61
C ILE A 132 -18.35 -22.02 3.94
N GLY A 133 -19.40 -21.91 3.13
CA GLY A 133 -20.04 -23.03 2.45
C GLY A 133 -19.34 -23.51 1.17
N GLU A 134 -18.31 -22.81 0.69
CA GLU A 134 -17.69 -23.08 -0.62
C GLU A 134 -16.55 -24.10 -0.56
N VAL A 135 -16.22 -24.61 0.63
CA VAL A 135 -15.10 -25.54 0.81
C VAL A 135 -15.39 -26.88 0.14
N ASN A 136 -14.91 -27.03 -1.10
CA ASN A 136 -15.01 -28.26 -1.90
C ASN A 136 -13.63 -28.73 -2.43
N GLY A 137 -12.54 -28.24 -1.84
CA GLY A 137 -11.16 -28.51 -2.30
C GLY A 137 -10.62 -29.87 -1.85
N ASN A 138 -9.94 -30.58 -2.76
CA ASN A 138 -9.23 -31.84 -2.50
C ASN A 138 -7.73 -31.64 -2.20
N LEU A 139 -7.37 -30.56 -1.50
CA LEU A 139 -5.97 -30.28 -1.17
C LEU A 139 -5.50 -31.19 -0.01
N PRO A 140 -4.33 -31.85 -0.12
CA PRO A 140 -3.84 -32.73 0.94
C PRO A 140 -3.32 -31.92 2.14
N PHE A 141 -3.57 -32.41 3.35
CA PHE A 141 -3.00 -31.83 4.57
C PHE A 141 -1.49 -32.06 4.68
N PRO A 142 -0.74 -31.17 5.34
CA PRO A 142 -1.21 -29.95 6.03
C PRO A 142 -1.51 -28.79 5.07
N LEU A 143 -2.47 -27.93 5.46
CA LEU A 143 -2.86 -26.71 4.75
C LEU A 143 -2.51 -25.47 5.60
N PHE A 144 -2.36 -24.33 4.93
CA PHE A 144 -2.16 -22.99 5.52
C PHE A 144 -3.35 -22.08 5.18
#